data_AF-Q1YY82-F1
#
_entry.id   AF-Q1YY82-F1
#
_cell.length_a   1.000
_cell.length_b   1.000
_cell.length_c   1.000
_cell.angle_alpha   90.00
_cell.angle_beta   90.00
_cell.angle_gamma   90.00
#
_symmetry.space_group_name_H-M   'P 1'
#
loop_
_entity.id
_entity.type
_entity.pdbx_description
1 polymer ?
#
loop_
_entity_poly.entity_id
_entity_poly.type
_entity_poly.pdbx_seq_one_letter_code
_entity_poly.pdbx_strand_id
1 'polypeptide(L)'
;MTKTLCKFRRIEIADKFSTITSIISQPKYVCSSCARSANDKAYLCKPSALGKPVKSKRVNSAPVAIVAPSITPTLTSTLPVTNAVSQTTVHSLPALSMGAQAQLQAMVIIEQEQAKPDVVFTNKQAKKLKKLAKKKNKQLKLAAKAVKQYNKALKKAKKALNL
;
A
#
# COMPACT_ATOMS: atom_id res chain seq x y z
N MET A 1 -11.28 29.25 40.48
CA MET A 1 -10.90 28.12 39.61
C MET A 1 -10.96 28.56 38.15
N THR A 2 -9.85 29.03 37.58
CA THR A 2 -9.83 29.51 36.18
C THR A 2 -9.84 28.30 35.24
N LYS A 3 -10.81 28.22 34.33
CA LYS A 3 -10.88 27.14 33.33
C LYS A 3 -9.62 27.17 32.46
N THR A 4 -9.00 26.01 32.26
CA THR A 4 -7.85 25.87 31.35
C THR A 4 -8.29 26.11 29.91
N LEU A 5 -7.39 26.62 29.06
CA LEU A 5 -7.63 26.84 27.63
C LEU A 5 -8.17 25.57 26.96
N CYS A 6 -7.74 24.38 27.39
CA CYS A 6 -8.18 23.09 26.84
C CYS A 6 -9.66 22.77 27.11
N LYS A 7 -10.30 23.45 28.07
CA LYS A 7 -11.67 23.16 28.50
C LYS A 7 -12.72 24.07 27.83
N PHE A 8 -12.31 25.13 27.13
CA PHE A 8 -13.27 26.04 26.48
C PHE A 8 -14.06 25.37 25.36
N ARG A 9 -15.39 25.55 25.41
CA ARG A 9 -16.33 25.17 24.34
C ARG A 9 -16.31 26.18 23.19
N ARG A 10 -16.82 25.80 22.01
CA ARG A 10 -16.85 26.66 20.82
C ARG A 10 -17.54 28.01 21.05
N ILE A 11 -18.62 28.01 21.84
CA ILE A 11 -19.38 29.22 22.16
C ILE A 11 -18.52 30.17 23.02
N GLU A 12 -17.90 29.64 24.08
CA GLU A 12 -17.02 30.42 24.97
C GLU A 12 -15.74 30.93 24.27
N ILE A 13 -15.30 30.28 23.19
CA ILE A 13 -14.13 30.70 22.41
C ILE A 13 -14.42 32.01 21.67
N ALA A 14 -15.64 32.21 21.18
CA ALA A 14 -16.02 33.45 20.49
C ALA A 14 -15.95 34.66 21.45
N ASP A 15 -16.53 34.51 22.64
CA ASP A 15 -16.57 35.58 23.64
C ASP A 15 -15.18 35.93 24.20
N LYS A 16 -14.28 34.94 24.29
CA LYS A 16 -12.94 35.08 24.89
C LYS A 16 -11.81 35.07 23.86
N PHE A 17 -12.12 35.32 22.59
CA PHE A 17 -11.17 35.21 21.50
C PHE A 17 -9.94 36.11 21.66
N SER A 18 -10.15 37.34 22.14
CA SER A 18 -9.08 38.30 22.43
C SER A 18 -8.07 37.74 23.44
N THR A 19 -8.55 37.22 24.58
CA THR A 19 -7.71 36.61 25.62
C THR A 19 -6.97 35.38 25.10
N ILE A 20 -7.65 34.54 24.31
CA ILE A 20 -7.05 33.35 23.70
C ILE A 20 -5.90 33.74 22.77
N THR A 21 -6.08 34.80 21.97
CA THR A 21 -5.04 35.31 21.06
C THR A 21 -3.81 35.78 21.84
N SER A 22 -4.00 36.50 22.96
CA SER A 22 -2.88 36.92 23.82
C SER A 22 -2.10 35.73 24.39
N ILE A 23 -2.78 34.67 24.80
CA ILE A 23 -2.16 33.44 25.33
C ILE A 23 -1.36 32.69 24.25
N ILE A 24 -1.81 32.75 23.00
CA ILE A 24 -1.23 31.99 21.87
C ILE A 24 -0.16 32.81 21.12
N SER A 25 -0.06 34.12 21.34
CA SER A 25 0.87 35.03 20.65
C SER A 25 2.32 34.54 20.59
N GLN A 26 2.83 33.94 21.68
CA GLN A 26 4.16 33.32 21.75
C GLN A 26 4.07 31.95 22.45
N PRO A 27 3.71 30.88 21.73
CA PRO A 27 3.46 29.59 22.35
C PRO A 27 4.78 28.86 22.62
N LYS A 28 4.99 28.45 23.88
CA LYS A 28 6.12 27.62 24.32
C LYS A 28 5.72 26.18 24.61
N TYR A 29 4.42 25.93 24.75
CA TYR A 29 3.87 24.64 25.11
C TYR A 29 2.70 24.25 24.20
N VAL A 30 2.59 22.96 23.92
CA VAL A 30 1.49 22.32 23.19
C VAL A 30 0.87 21.24 24.05
N CYS A 31 -0.44 21.11 24.02
CA CYS A 31 -1.12 20.02 24.69
C CYS A 31 -1.03 18.73 23.88
N SER A 32 -0.59 17.64 24.51
CA SER A 32 -0.47 16.33 23.85
C SER A 32 -1.81 15.66 23.49
N SER A 33 -2.92 16.04 24.13
CA SER A 33 -4.24 15.42 23.90
C SER A 33 -5.14 16.19 22.95
N CYS A 34 -5.15 17.52 23.02
CA CYS A 34 -6.07 18.36 22.25
C CYS A 34 -5.36 19.31 21.26
N ALA A 35 -4.03 19.24 21.19
CA ALA A 35 -3.20 20.03 20.28
C ALA A 35 -3.37 21.56 20.37
N ARG A 36 -3.94 22.09 21.46
CA ARG A 36 -3.95 23.53 21.73
C ARG A 36 -2.57 23.98 22.22
N SER A 37 -2.21 25.22 21.91
CA SER A 37 -0.90 25.82 22.23
C SER A 37 -1.09 26.98 23.22
N ALA A 38 -0.10 27.24 24.07
CA ALA A 38 -0.10 28.38 24.99
C ALA A 38 1.33 28.82 25.34
N ASN A 39 1.47 30.07 25.79
CA ASN A 39 2.73 30.58 26.36
C ASN A 39 3.09 29.86 27.68
N ASP A 40 2.08 29.52 28.49
CA ASP A 40 2.28 28.88 29.81
C ASP A 40 1.61 27.51 29.93
N LYS A 41 2.22 26.66 30.78
CA LYS A 41 1.74 25.31 31.10
C LYS A 41 0.38 25.30 31.79
N ALA A 42 0.07 26.34 32.57
CA ALA A 42 -1.15 26.43 33.39
C ALA A 42 -2.45 26.44 32.57
N TYR A 43 -2.39 26.87 31.30
CA TYR A 43 -3.55 26.90 30.42
C TYR A 43 -3.82 25.55 29.74
N LEU A 44 -2.92 24.57 29.87
CA LEU A 44 -2.98 23.31 29.14
C LEU A 44 -3.32 22.15 30.09
N CYS A 45 -4.14 21.19 29.66
CA CYS A 45 -4.45 20.02 30.48
C CYS A 45 -3.32 18.98 30.50
N LYS A 46 -2.51 18.92 29.43
CA LYS A 46 -1.33 18.05 29.31
C LYS A 46 -0.20 18.77 28.58
N PRO A 47 0.52 19.70 29.25
CA PRO A 47 1.53 20.53 28.61
C PRO A 47 2.76 19.72 28.19
N SER A 48 3.20 19.90 26.95
CA SER A 48 4.48 19.45 26.41
C SER A 48 5.24 20.65 25.88
N ALA A 49 6.54 20.74 26.13
CA ALA A 49 7.37 21.84 25.63
C ALA A 49 7.55 21.73 24.11
N LEU A 50 7.23 22.80 23.38
CA LEU A 50 7.75 22.99 22.04
C LEU A 50 9.25 23.23 22.22
N GLY A 51 10.07 22.27 21.80
CA GLY A 51 11.52 22.44 21.79
C GLY A 51 11.86 23.77 21.11
N LYS A 52 12.87 24.49 21.60
CA LYS A 52 13.43 25.63 20.86
C LYS A 52 13.68 25.15 19.42
N PRO A 53 13.50 25.99 18.39
CA PRO A 53 13.90 25.65 17.04
C PRO A 53 15.42 25.42 17.03
N VAL A 54 15.84 24.23 17.43
CA VAL A 54 17.17 23.71 17.22
C VAL A 54 17.27 23.64 15.71
N LYS A 55 18.10 24.52 15.14
CA LYS A 55 18.48 24.49 13.74
C LYS A 55 18.70 23.02 13.40
N SER A 56 17.82 22.45 12.59
CA SER A 56 17.82 21.02 12.34
C SER A 56 19.20 20.66 11.82
N LYS A 57 20.00 19.97 12.64
CA LYS A 57 21.19 19.29 12.17
C LYS A 57 20.65 18.28 11.17
N ARG A 58 20.81 18.58 9.87
CA ARG A 58 20.51 17.66 8.77
C ARG A 58 21.12 16.33 9.16
N VAL A 59 20.28 15.35 9.47
CA VAL A 59 20.72 13.96 9.37
C VAL A 59 20.98 13.75 7.90
N ASN A 60 22.27 13.67 7.56
CA ASN A 60 22.77 13.34 6.24
C ASN A 60 21.95 12.17 5.70
N SER A 61 21.13 12.45 4.69
CA SER A 61 20.56 11.42 3.85
C SER A 61 21.73 10.88 3.03
N ALA A 62 22.10 9.63 3.28
CA ALA A 62 23.10 8.92 2.48
C ALA A 62 22.73 9.01 0.98
N PRO A 63 23.71 9.17 0.08
CA PRO A 63 23.44 9.16 -1.35
C PRO A 63 23.04 7.74 -1.76
N VAL A 64 21.77 7.55 -2.12
CA VAL A 64 21.36 6.35 -2.86
C VAL A 64 21.87 6.53 -4.27
N ALA A 65 22.90 5.75 -4.62
CA ALA A 65 23.42 5.63 -5.98
C ALA A 65 22.28 5.22 -6.93
N ILE A 66 21.96 6.11 -7.87
CA ILE A 66 21.11 5.80 -9.01
C ILE A 66 22.00 5.05 -9.99
N VAL A 67 21.93 3.72 -9.97
CA VAL A 67 22.50 2.89 -11.03
C VAL A 67 21.48 2.90 -12.16
N ALA A 68 21.77 3.65 -13.21
CA ALA A 68 21.04 3.59 -14.47
C ALA A 68 21.41 2.29 -15.22
N PRO A 69 20.45 1.51 -15.71
CA PRO A 69 20.73 0.59 -16.81
C PRO A 69 20.48 1.33 -18.13
N SER A 70 21.58 1.63 -18.81
CA SER A 70 21.60 1.91 -20.25
C SER A 70 21.16 0.64 -20.97
N ILE A 71 20.02 0.70 -21.68
CA ILE A 71 19.66 -0.31 -22.69
C ILE A 71 19.85 0.32 -24.07
N THR A 72 20.98 -0.04 -24.67
CA THR A 72 21.30 0.07 -26.09
C THR A 72 20.30 -0.71 -26.94
N PRO A 73 19.70 -0.13 -28.00
CA PRO A 73 19.02 -0.89 -29.03
C PRO A 73 20.05 -1.32 -30.10
N THR A 74 20.39 -2.60 -30.16
CA THR A 74 21.17 -3.17 -31.27
C THR A 74 20.21 -3.70 -32.33
N LEU A 75 20.27 -3.10 -33.51
CA LEU A 75 19.61 -3.51 -34.75
C LEU A 75 20.52 -4.52 -35.50
N THR A 76 20.01 -5.71 -35.82
CA THR A 76 20.46 -6.60 -36.92
C THR A 76 19.52 -7.83 -36.94
N SER A 77 18.50 -7.92 -37.81
CA SER A 77 18.48 -8.19 -39.25
C SER A 77 18.93 -9.61 -39.64
N THR A 78 17.96 -10.50 -39.88
CA THR A 78 17.99 -11.49 -40.97
C THR A 78 16.56 -11.87 -41.40
N LEU A 79 16.21 -11.50 -42.64
CA LEU A 79 15.12 -12.05 -43.47
C LEU A 79 15.58 -13.39 -44.09
N PRO A 80 14.69 -14.33 -44.48
CA PRO A 80 13.97 -14.26 -45.78
C PRO A 80 12.44 -14.55 -45.64
N VAL A 81 11.54 -13.79 -46.27
CA VAL A 81 11.02 -13.89 -47.66
C VAL A 81 10.03 -15.06 -47.89
N THR A 82 8.84 -14.68 -48.40
CA THR A 82 7.76 -15.47 -49.08
C THR A 82 6.96 -16.45 -48.19
N ASN A 83 5.66 -16.67 -48.33
CA ASN A 83 4.66 -16.29 -49.33
C ASN A 83 3.24 -16.39 -48.72
N ALA A 84 2.31 -15.77 -49.43
CA ALA A 84 0.87 -15.81 -49.22
C ALA A 84 0.24 -17.21 -49.47
N VAL A 85 -0.87 -17.46 -48.76
CA VAL A 85 -2.12 -18.13 -49.23
C VAL A 85 -2.05 -19.53 -49.84
N SER A 86 -2.80 -20.47 -49.25
CA SER A 86 -3.65 -21.55 -49.86
C SER A 86 -3.62 -22.81 -48.99
N GLN A 87 -4.71 -23.13 -48.30
CA GLN A 87 -5.74 -24.11 -48.70
C GLN A 87 -5.43 -25.57 -48.32
N THR A 88 -6.37 -26.11 -47.53
CA THR A 88 -6.95 -27.47 -47.57
C THR A 88 -6.01 -28.68 -47.49
N THR A 89 -6.13 -29.46 -46.42
CA THR A 89 -6.34 -30.93 -46.46
C THR A 89 -6.44 -31.49 -45.05
N VAL A 90 -7.49 -32.28 -44.83
CA VAL A 90 -7.72 -33.12 -43.65
C VAL A 90 -6.54 -34.07 -43.46
N HIS A 91 -5.96 -34.14 -42.26
CA HIS A 91 -5.31 -35.35 -41.74
C HIS A 91 -5.36 -35.33 -40.20
N SER A 92 -5.60 -36.53 -39.69
CA SER A 92 -5.86 -36.98 -38.32
C SER A 92 -5.05 -36.32 -37.19
N LEU A 93 -5.69 -36.24 -36.01
CA LEU A 93 -5.02 -35.99 -34.75
C LEU A 93 -3.82 -36.94 -34.58
N PRO A 94 -2.61 -36.44 -34.30
CA PRO A 94 -1.57 -37.26 -33.71
C PRO A 94 -1.95 -37.52 -32.26
N ALA A 95 -2.32 -38.78 -31.96
CA ALA A 95 -2.35 -39.30 -30.61
C ALA A 95 -0.94 -39.16 -30.01
N LEU A 96 -0.79 -38.25 -29.04
CA LEU A 96 0.44 -38.15 -28.27
C LEU A 96 0.48 -39.26 -27.23
N SER A 97 1.19 -40.30 -27.66
CA SER A 97 2.12 -41.19 -26.96
C SER A 97 1.84 -41.61 -25.51
N MET A 98 1.97 -42.92 -25.30
CA MET A 98 1.93 -43.65 -24.04
C MET A 98 2.89 -43.11 -22.95
N GLY A 99 3.81 -42.21 -23.28
CA GLY A 99 4.68 -41.52 -22.32
C GLY A 99 4.03 -40.35 -21.57
N ALA A 100 2.99 -39.72 -22.13
CA ALA A 100 2.30 -38.60 -21.49
C ALA A 100 1.27 -39.04 -20.44
N GLN A 101 0.86 -40.32 -20.46
CA GLN A 101 -0.04 -40.90 -19.47
C GLN A 101 0.69 -41.38 -18.21
N ALA A 102 1.98 -41.69 -18.29
CA ALA A 102 2.78 -42.13 -17.14
C ALA A 102 3.03 -41.01 -16.11
N GLN A 103 2.99 -39.73 -16.50
CA GLN A 103 3.13 -38.61 -15.56
C GLN A 103 1.82 -38.24 -14.84
N LEU A 104 0.66 -38.62 -15.39
CA LEU A 104 -0.63 -38.38 -14.73
C LEU A 104 -0.99 -39.49 -13.72
N GLN A 105 -0.33 -40.64 -13.78
CA GLN A 105 -0.51 -41.74 -12.82
C GLN A 105 0.41 -41.66 -11.59
N ALA A 106 1.46 -40.82 -11.63
CA ALA A 106 2.32 -40.57 -10.47
C ALA A 106 1.73 -39.59 -9.43
N MET A 107 0.53 -39.04 -9.66
CA MET A 107 -0.19 -38.21 -8.68
C MET A 107 -1.28 -38.96 -7.92
N VAL A 108 -1.47 -40.27 -8.17
CA VAL A 108 -2.56 -41.07 -7.57
C VAL A 108 -2.05 -42.16 -6.61
N ILE A 109 -0.73 -42.36 -6.47
CA ILE A 109 -0.15 -43.31 -5.50
C ILE A 109 0.97 -42.62 -4.70
N ILE A 110 0.61 -41.60 -3.92
CA ILE A 110 1.23 -41.29 -2.60
C ILE A 110 0.12 -40.64 -1.74
N GLU A 111 -0.95 -41.40 -1.49
CA GLU A 111 -1.51 -41.39 -0.14
C GLU A 111 -0.52 -42.17 0.74
N GLN A 112 -0.28 -41.68 1.96
CA GLN A 112 0.72 -42.12 2.94
C GLN A 112 2.13 -41.52 2.76
N GLU A 113 2.33 -40.32 3.29
CA GLU A 113 2.76 -40.21 4.68
C GLU A 113 2.35 -38.85 5.25
N GLN A 114 1.53 -38.89 6.29
CA GLN A 114 1.34 -37.75 7.19
C GLN A 114 2.68 -37.45 7.87
N ALA A 115 3.49 -36.60 7.26
CA ALA A 115 4.41 -35.77 8.02
C ALA A 115 3.79 -34.37 8.05
N LYS A 116 2.82 -34.16 8.95
CA LYS A 116 2.59 -32.83 9.52
C LYS A 116 3.94 -32.47 10.12
N PRO A 117 4.69 -31.47 9.62
CA PRO A 117 5.70 -30.90 10.47
C PRO A 117 4.86 -30.26 11.57
N ASP A 118 4.86 -30.86 12.77
CA ASP A 118 4.33 -30.23 13.96
C ASP A 118 5.27 -29.08 14.30
N VAL A 119 5.31 -28.08 13.42
CA VAL A 119 5.85 -26.77 13.73
C VAL A 119 4.87 -26.26 14.74
N VAL A 120 5.26 -26.34 16.01
CA VAL A 120 4.64 -25.63 17.12
C VAL A 120 4.71 -24.15 16.76
N PHE A 121 3.73 -23.70 15.98
CA PHE A 121 3.65 -22.33 15.53
C PHE A 121 3.24 -21.56 16.76
N THR A 122 4.21 -20.87 17.36
CA THR A 122 3.95 -20.13 18.59
C THR A 122 2.74 -19.23 18.36
N ASN A 123 1.87 -19.08 19.37
CA ASN A 123 0.69 -18.21 19.30
C ASN A 123 1.01 -16.79 18.74
N LYS A 124 2.26 -16.33 18.90
CA LYS A 124 2.79 -15.08 18.33
C LYS A 124 2.96 -15.15 16.81
N GLN A 125 3.54 -16.22 16.28
CA GLN A 125 3.69 -16.40 14.83
C GLN A 125 2.32 -16.52 14.15
N ALA A 126 1.36 -17.26 14.73
CA ALA A 126 0.00 -17.40 14.18
C ALA A 126 -0.73 -16.05 14.05
N LYS A 127 -0.61 -15.20 15.09
CA LYS A 127 -1.15 -13.84 15.09
C LYS A 127 -0.48 -12.96 14.02
N LYS A 128 0.82 -13.12 13.76
CA LYS A 128 1.53 -12.40 12.69
C LYS A 128 1.01 -12.81 11.31
N LEU A 129 0.88 -14.11 11.03
CA LEU A 129 0.34 -14.60 9.76
C LEU A 129 -1.10 -14.12 9.53
N LYS A 130 -1.97 -14.18 10.55
CA LYS A 130 -3.35 -13.68 10.46
C LYS A 130 -3.41 -12.16 10.16
N LYS A 131 -2.54 -11.36 10.77
CA LYS A 131 -2.43 -9.92 10.48
C LYS A 131 -1.97 -9.67 9.03
N LEU A 132 -1.00 -10.44 8.56
CA LEU A 132 -0.49 -10.35 7.19
C LEU A 132 -1.59 -10.71 6.19
N ALA A 133 -2.29 -11.82 6.39
CA ALA A 133 -3.42 -12.23 5.57
C ALA A 133 -4.52 -11.14 5.53
N LYS A 134 -4.89 -10.58 6.68
CA LYS A 134 -5.86 -9.47 6.76
C LYS A 134 -5.38 -8.22 6.00
N LYS A 135 -4.09 -7.89 6.06
CA LYS A 135 -3.49 -6.77 5.32
C LYS A 135 -3.54 -7.01 3.81
N LYS A 136 -3.18 -8.20 3.35
CA LYS A 136 -3.24 -8.60 1.93
C LYS A 136 -4.68 -8.59 1.40
N ASN A 137 -5.63 -9.13 2.16
CA ASN A 137 -7.04 -9.10 1.77
C ASN A 137 -7.58 -7.66 1.68
N LYS A 138 -7.21 -6.77 2.63
CA LYS A 138 -7.55 -5.34 2.54
C LYS A 138 -6.98 -4.70 1.27
N GLN A 139 -5.73 -4.99 0.92
CA GLN A 139 -5.11 -4.49 -0.31
C GLN A 139 -5.83 -4.99 -1.56
N LEU A 140 -6.15 -6.28 -1.63
CA LEU A 140 -6.90 -6.87 -2.74
C LEU A 140 -8.29 -6.23 -2.89
N LYS A 141 -8.99 -5.96 -1.79
CA LYS A 141 -10.29 -5.26 -1.83
C LYS A 141 -10.18 -3.83 -2.38
N LEU A 142 -9.10 -3.12 -2.04
CA LEU A 142 -8.85 -1.78 -2.59
C LEU A 142 -8.50 -1.83 -4.07
N ALA A 143 -7.64 -2.76 -4.48
CA ALA A 143 -7.28 -2.98 -5.88
C ALA A 143 -8.51 -3.34 -6.72
N ALA A 144 -9.36 -4.27 -6.25
CA ALA A 144 -10.59 -4.65 -6.93
C ALA A 144 -11.57 -3.47 -7.10
N LYS A 145 -11.68 -2.60 -6.08
CA LYS A 145 -12.48 -1.37 -6.19
C LYS A 145 -11.90 -0.41 -7.23
N ALA A 146 -10.59 -0.21 -7.26
CA ALA A 146 -9.93 0.64 -8.24
C ALA A 146 -10.15 0.12 -9.68
N VAL A 147 -9.97 -1.18 -9.91
CA VAL A 147 -10.23 -1.82 -11.20
C VAL A 147 -11.70 -1.67 -11.61
N LYS A 148 -12.64 -1.85 -10.67
CA LYS A 148 -14.07 -1.64 -10.96
C LYS A 148 -14.37 -0.21 -11.42
N GLN A 149 -13.76 0.79 -10.78
CA GLN A 149 -13.93 2.20 -11.14
C GLN A 149 -13.29 2.50 -12.51
N TYR A 150 -12.09 1.99 -12.76
CA TYR A 150 -11.42 2.10 -14.06
C TYR A 150 -12.25 1.47 -15.18
N ASN A 151 -12.74 0.25 -15.00
CA ASN A 151 -13.58 -0.43 -15.99
C ASN A 151 -14.91 0.32 -16.21
N LYS A 152 -15.49 0.91 -15.17
CA LYS A 152 -16.69 1.76 -15.31
C LYS A 152 -16.39 3.01 -16.14
N ALA A 153 -15.24 3.64 -15.93
CA ALA A 153 -14.80 4.79 -16.71
C ALA A 153 -14.53 4.39 -18.17
N LEU A 154 -13.82 3.28 -18.41
CA LEU A 154 -13.60 2.74 -19.75
C LEU A 154 -14.92 2.43 -20.47
N LYS A 155 -15.89 1.82 -19.80
CA LYS A 155 -17.20 1.54 -20.40
C LYS A 155 -17.92 2.83 -20.80
N LYS A 156 -17.85 3.88 -19.96
CA LYS A 156 -18.42 5.19 -20.29
C LYS A 156 -17.69 5.84 -21.47
N ALA A 157 -16.36 5.78 -21.50
CA ALA A 157 -15.56 6.31 -22.59
C ALA A 157 -15.85 5.60 -23.92
N LYS A 158 -15.90 4.25 -23.91
CA LYS A 158 -16.29 3.45 -25.08
C LYS A 158 -17.68 3.83 -25.59
N LYS A 159 -18.67 3.93 -24.68
CA LYS A 159 -20.02 4.37 -25.03
C LYS A 159 -20.04 5.80 -25.63
N ALA A 160 -19.25 6.72 -25.09
CA ALA A 160 -19.17 8.09 -25.61
C ALA A 160 -18.51 8.17 -27.00
N LEU A 161 -17.59 7.24 -27.28
CA LEU A 161 -16.89 7.12 -28.57
C LEU A 161 -17.62 6.20 -29.57
N ASN A 162 -18.79 5.65 -29.21
CA ASN A 162 -19.52 4.64 -29.99
C ASN A 162 -18.65 3.44 -30.44
N LEU A 163 -17.70 3.04 -29.59
CA LEU A 163 -16.85 1.85 -29.74
C LEU A 163 -17.44 0.64 -29.01
#